data_AF-A0A0D1KJC5-F1
#
_entry.id   AF-A0A0D1KJC5-F1
#
_cell.length_a   1.000
_cell.length_b   1.000
_cell.length_c   1.000
_cell.angle_alpha   90.00
_cell.angle_beta   90.00
_cell.angle_gamma   90.00
#
_symmetry.space_group_name_H-M   'P 1'
#
loop_
_entity.id
_entity.type
_entity.pdbx_description
1 polymer ?
#
loop_
_entity_poly.entity_id
_entity_poly.type
_entity_poly.pdbx_seq_one_letter_code
_entity_poly.pdbx_strand_id
1 'polypeptide(L)'
;MTQRDFLLWIRLLPGIGLMGRHKIWQFLQETQRQRLTLQEIFTLTELPAAAQTKIRVAIRSGELRRIYNLVKQYPVVTLADDAYPDLLREIAQPPLCLFFQGDFALVNQPCVAIVGARELTPYGQQVLATWLPHLVGAKLVIVSGLARGTDEAVHRGTMAHAGQTIAVIGTGVDVAYPKRRDKLQTQISQQGLILSEYLPWEPPAKHHFPERNRIIAGLAQATVIVEARQKSG
;
A
#
# COMPACT_ATOMS: atom_id res chain seq x y z
N MET A 1 11.71 -0.18 22.51
CA MET A 1 11.11 -0.29 21.16
C MET A 1 9.91 0.62 21.15
N THR A 2 9.89 1.59 20.24
CA THR A 2 8.77 2.54 20.06
C THR A 2 7.56 1.82 19.46
N GLN A 3 6.37 2.44 19.46
CA GLN A 3 5.20 1.84 18.78
C GLN A 3 5.44 1.72 17.27
N ARG A 4 6.08 2.72 16.64
CA ARG A 4 6.56 2.62 15.24
C ARG A 4 7.36 1.34 14.99
N ASP A 5 8.39 1.11 15.79
CA ASP A 5 9.24 -0.08 15.67
C ASP A 5 8.45 -1.37 15.95
N PHE A 6 7.49 -1.34 16.89
CA PHE A 6 6.62 -2.47 17.18
C PHE A 6 5.71 -2.82 16.00
N LEU A 7 5.07 -1.84 15.36
CA LEU A 7 4.23 -2.07 14.19
C LEU A 7 5.03 -2.66 13.02
N LEU A 8 6.24 -2.13 12.79
CA LEU A 8 7.14 -2.69 11.78
C LEU A 8 7.49 -4.14 12.11
N TRP A 9 7.78 -4.45 13.37
CA TRP A 9 8.07 -5.80 13.81
C TRP A 9 6.87 -6.75 13.62
N ILE A 10 5.64 -6.30 13.92
CA ILE A 10 4.41 -7.07 13.66
C ILE A 10 4.27 -7.41 12.17
N ARG A 11 4.61 -6.48 11.27
CA ARG A 11 4.56 -6.73 9.81
C ARG A 11 5.46 -7.89 9.37
N LEU A 12 6.55 -8.14 10.09
CA LEU A 12 7.52 -9.21 9.80
C LEU A 12 7.10 -10.58 10.34
N LEU A 13 6.12 -10.64 11.26
CA LEU A 13 5.71 -11.90 11.86
C LEU A 13 4.95 -12.77 10.85
N PRO A 14 5.46 -13.96 10.51
CA PRO A 14 4.78 -14.84 9.57
C PRO A 14 3.44 -15.33 10.14
N GLY A 15 2.43 -15.43 9.28
CA GLY A 15 1.11 -15.97 9.64
C GLY A 15 0.12 -14.95 10.23
N ILE A 16 0.54 -13.71 10.49
CA ILE A 16 -0.39 -12.64 10.88
C ILE A 16 -0.89 -11.91 9.63
N GLY A 17 -2.11 -12.25 9.21
CA GLY A 17 -2.81 -11.58 8.10
C GLY A 17 -3.39 -10.21 8.48
N LEU A 18 -4.07 -9.57 7.53
CA LEU A 18 -4.64 -8.22 7.70
C LEU A 18 -5.53 -8.08 8.93
N MET A 19 -6.48 -9.01 9.13
CA MET A 19 -7.38 -8.96 10.28
C MET A 19 -6.62 -9.08 11.61
N GLY A 20 -5.62 -9.96 11.69
CA GLY A 20 -4.80 -10.11 12.89
C GLY A 20 -4.01 -8.84 13.22
N ARG A 21 -3.43 -8.20 12.19
CA ARG A 21 -2.73 -6.92 12.32
C ARG A 21 -3.66 -5.80 12.79
N HIS A 22 -4.87 -5.75 12.25
CA HIS A 22 -5.89 -4.79 12.64
C HIS A 22 -6.34 -4.98 14.09
N LYS A 23 -6.63 -6.22 14.52
CA LYS A 23 -6.93 -6.54 15.93
C LYS A 23 -5.83 -6.05 16.88
N ILE A 24 -4.56 -6.28 16.51
CA ILE A 24 -3.41 -5.79 17.30
C ILE A 24 -3.43 -4.27 17.40
N TRP A 25 -3.64 -3.55 16.29
CA TRP A 25 -3.70 -2.09 16.31
C TRP A 25 -4.84 -1.57 17.17
N GLN A 26 -6.06 -2.08 17.00
CA GLN A 26 -7.21 -1.67 17.79
C GLN A 26 -6.96 -1.87 19.29
N PHE A 27 -6.44 -3.05 19.66
CA PHE A 27 -6.14 -3.33 21.07
C PHE A 27 -5.09 -2.37 21.65
N LEU A 28 -4.05 -2.00 20.88
CA LEU A 28 -3.07 -1.00 21.33
C LEU A 28 -3.72 0.37 21.57
N GLN A 29 -4.65 0.78 20.70
CA GLN A 29 -5.36 2.06 20.82
C GLN A 29 -6.32 2.06 22.02
N GLU A 30 -7.14 1.03 22.16
CA GLU A 30 -8.10 0.89 23.26
C GLU A 30 -7.41 0.85 24.63
N THR A 31 -6.26 0.17 24.70
CA THR A 31 -5.51 0.03 25.95
C THR A 31 -4.45 1.12 26.17
N GLN A 32 -4.28 2.05 25.22
CA GLN A 32 -3.24 3.08 25.24
C GLN A 32 -1.83 2.50 25.43
N ARG A 33 -1.59 1.30 24.90
CA ARG A 33 -0.31 0.58 25.02
C ARG A 33 0.54 0.80 23.77
N GLN A 34 1.85 0.80 23.98
CA GLN A 34 2.83 0.96 22.91
C GLN A 34 3.25 -0.39 22.29
N ARG A 35 3.07 -1.50 23.00
CA ARG A 35 3.49 -2.85 22.58
C ARG A 35 2.75 -3.97 23.31
N LEU A 36 2.75 -5.15 22.69
CA LEU A 36 2.28 -6.41 23.25
C LEU A 36 3.41 -7.42 23.39
N THR A 37 3.24 -8.36 24.31
CA THR A 37 4.05 -9.57 24.41
C THR A 37 3.68 -10.56 23.30
N LEU A 38 4.57 -11.52 23.02
CA LEU A 38 4.29 -12.59 22.06
C LEU A 38 3.04 -13.40 22.43
N GLN A 39 2.83 -13.67 23.72
CA GLN A 39 1.69 -14.44 24.17
C GLN A 39 0.38 -13.69 23.94
N GLU A 40 0.35 -12.38 24.24
CA GLU A 40 -0.80 -11.53 23.95
C GLU A 40 -1.10 -11.49 22.44
N ILE A 41 -0.08 -11.36 21.59
CA ILE A 41 -0.25 -11.40 20.13
C ILE A 41 -0.87 -12.73 19.69
N PHE A 42 -0.36 -13.86 20.18
CA PHE A 42 -0.86 -15.18 19.81
C PHE A 42 -2.31 -15.39 20.21
N THR A 43 -2.67 -14.97 21.42
CA THR A 43 -4.05 -15.04 21.90
C THR A 43 -4.97 -14.11 21.12
N LEU A 44 -4.60 -12.85 20.92
CA LEU A 44 -5.44 -11.84 20.27
C LEU A 44 -5.74 -12.16 18.80
N THR A 45 -4.75 -12.73 18.10
CA THR A 45 -4.86 -13.07 16.68
C THR A 45 -5.34 -14.50 16.42
N GLU A 46 -5.56 -15.30 17.48
CA GLU A 46 -5.95 -16.71 17.39
C GLU A 46 -4.99 -17.52 16.49
N LEU A 47 -3.69 -17.23 16.57
CA LEU A 47 -2.68 -17.82 15.70
C LEU A 47 -2.57 -19.34 15.90
N PRO A 48 -2.62 -20.15 14.83
CA PRO A 48 -2.41 -21.60 14.94
C PRO A 48 -1.04 -21.95 15.52
N ALA A 49 -0.94 -23.05 16.27
CA ALA A 49 0.30 -23.49 16.91
C ALA A 49 1.49 -23.60 15.95
N ALA A 50 1.25 -24.05 14.70
CA ALA A 50 2.29 -24.12 13.67
C ALA A 50 2.87 -22.73 13.32
N ALA A 51 2.04 -21.68 13.26
CA ALA A 51 2.49 -20.32 13.01
C ALA A 51 3.24 -19.74 14.23
N GLN A 52 2.74 -20.01 15.44
CA GLN A 52 3.44 -19.63 16.67
C GLN A 52 4.85 -20.24 16.75
N THR A 53 5.00 -21.52 16.41
CA THR A 53 6.31 -22.19 16.34
C THR A 53 7.23 -21.53 15.33
N LYS A 54 6.74 -21.23 14.11
CA LYS A 54 7.53 -20.50 13.09
C LYS A 54 8.02 -19.15 13.60
N ILE A 55 7.15 -18.37 14.26
CA ILE A 55 7.53 -17.09 14.86
C ILE A 55 8.63 -17.29 15.92
N ARG A 56 8.46 -18.24 16.85
CA ARG A 56 9.45 -18.50 17.91
C ARG A 56 10.81 -18.92 17.32
N VAL A 57 10.81 -19.74 16.28
CA VAL A 57 12.04 -20.15 15.57
C VAL A 57 12.71 -18.96 14.91
N ALA A 58 11.97 -18.14 14.15
CA ALA A 58 12.52 -16.97 13.45
C ALA A 58 13.09 -15.90 14.39
N ILE A 59 12.54 -15.79 15.61
CA ILE A 59 13.11 -14.92 16.67
C ILE A 59 14.41 -15.52 17.20
N ARG A 60 14.40 -16.81 17.58
CA ARG A 60 15.56 -17.50 18.18
C ARG A 60 16.75 -17.60 17.22
N SER A 61 16.49 -17.81 15.93
CA SER A 61 17.52 -17.89 14.89
C SER A 61 18.17 -16.53 14.59
N GLY A 62 17.59 -15.42 15.07
CA GLY A 62 18.03 -14.06 14.73
C GLY A 62 17.59 -13.59 13.34
N GLU A 63 16.86 -14.42 12.58
CA GLU A 63 16.36 -14.09 11.24
C GLU A 63 15.50 -12.83 11.25
N LEU A 64 14.53 -12.75 12.17
CA LEU A 64 13.65 -11.57 12.27
C LEU A 64 14.44 -10.29 12.59
N ARG A 65 15.48 -10.40 13.42
CA ARG A 65 16.34 -9.25 13.74
C ARG A 65 17.12 -8.80 12.50
N ARG A 66 17.64 -9.74 11.71
CA ARG A 66 18.33 -9.45 10.45
C ARG A 66 17.40 -8.76 9.45
N ILE A 67 16.20 -9.31 9.25
CA ILE A 67 15.20 -8.73 8.34
C ILE A 67 14.80 -7.34 8.80
N TYR A 68 14.50 -7.16 10.09
CA TYR A 68 14.16 -5.86 10.65
C TYR A 68 15.24 -4.79 10.38
N ASN A 69 16.52 -5.14 10.57
CA ASN A 69 17.62 -4.22 10.29
C ASN A 69 17.72 -3.84 8.80
N LEU A 70 17.37 -4.75 7.89
CA LEU A 70 17.32 -4.46 6.46
C LEU A 70 16.14 -3.54 6.12
N VAL A 71 14.94 -3.86 6.63
CA VAL A 71 13.72 -3.08 6.39
C VAL A 71 13.84 -1.65 6.90
N LYS A 72 14.55 -1.44 8.03
CA LYS A 72 14.81 -0.11 8.58
C LYS A 72 15.62 0.83 7.66
N GLN A 73 16.28 0.30 6.63
CA GLN A 73 17.02 1.10 5.65
C GLN A 73 16.10 1.67 4.56
N TYR A 74 14.85 1.20 4.48
CA TYR A 74 13.90 1.66 3.50
C TYR A 74 13.05 2.83 4.02
N PRO A 75 12.65 3.77 3.15
CA PRO A 75 11.62 4.73 3.48
C PRO A 75 10.33 4.00 3.86
N VAL A 76 9.87 4.23 5.09
CA VAL A 76 8.68 3.60 5.64
C VAL A 76 7.96 4.57 6.56
N VAL A 77 6.63 4.57 6.48
CA VAL A 77 5.74 5.21 7.45
C VAL A 77 4.90 4.13 8.11
N THR A 78 4.57 4.30 9.38
CA THR A 78 3.73 3.39 10.16
C THR A 78 2.50 4.13 10.66
N LEU A 79 1.47 3.37 11.03
CA LEU A 79 0.21 3.91 11.53
C LEU A 79 0.35 4.75 12.82
N ALA A 80 1.49 4.62 13.50
CA ALA A 80 1.86 5.37 14.70
C ALA A 80 2.62 6.68 14.39
N ASP A 81 2.95 6.96 13.14
CA ASP A 81 3.62 8.20 12.75
C ASP A 81 2.61 9.29 12.39
N ASP A 82 2.91 10.53 12.77
CA ASP A 82 2.09 11.70 12.43
C ASP A 82 1.98 11.94 10.92
N ALA A 83 3.01 11.55 10.16
CA ALA A 83 3.01 11.64 8.71
C ALA A 83 2.08 10.62 8.03
N TYR A 84 1.50 9.67 8.76
CA TYR A 84 0.63 8.66 8.17
C TYR A 84 -0.69 9.31 7.70
N PRO A 85 -1.19 9.01 6.48
CA PRO A 85 -2.34 9.73 5.91
C PRO A 85 -3.63 9.51 6.72
N ASP A 86 -4.30 10.60 7.09
CA ASP A 86 -5.48 10.56 7.97
C ASP A 86 -6.64 9.75 7.36
N LEU A 87 -7.00 10.01 6.11
CA LEU A 87 -8.07 9.25 5.42
C LEU A 87 -7.76 7.75 5.37
N LEU A 88 -6.49 7.39 5.19
CA LEU A 88 -6.09 6.00 5.17
C LEU A 88 -6.09 5.39 6.58
N ARG A 89 -6.03 6.18 7.65
CA ARG A 89 -6.16 5.70 9.04
C ARG A 89 -7.61 5.33 9.36
N GLU A 90 -8.58 5.94 8.70
CA GLU A 90 -10.02 5.77 8.93
C GLU A 90 -10.62 4.51 8.27
N ILE A 91 -9.92 3.90 7.31
CA ILE A 91 -10.45 2.68 6.67
C ILE A 91 -10.53 1.51 7.66
N ALA A 92 -11.38 0.53 7.38
CA ALA A 92 -11.62 -0.61 8.28
C ALA A 92 -10.36 -1.44 8.60
N GLN A 93 -9.39 -1.53 7.70
CA GLN A 93 -8.15 -2.30 7.90
C GLN A 93 -6.96 -1.50 7.37
N PRO A 94 -6.52 -0.45 8.09
CA PRO A 94 -5.44 0.40 7.63
C PRO A 94 -4.12 -0.40 7.64
N PRO A 95 -3.26 -0.23 6.63
CA PRO A 95 -1.96 -0.89 6.62
C PRO A 95 -1.11 -0.41 7.80
N LEU A 96 -0.52 -1.34 8.58
CA LEU A 96 0.32 -0.95 9.73
C LEU A 96 1.57 -0.19 9.31
N CYS A 97 2.08 -0.49 8.12
CA CYS A 97 3.28 0.10 7.54
C CYS A 97 3.10 0.27 6.04
N LEU A 98 3.64 1.36 5.49
CA LEU A 98 3.74 1.62 4.06
C LEU A 98 5.19 1.93 3.70
N PHE A 99 5.74 1.13 2.81
CA PHE A 99 7.00 1.38 2.12
C PHE A 99 6.75 2.28 0.92
N PHE A 100 7.71 3.14 0.61
CA PHE A 100 7.53 4.07 -0.49
C PHE A 100 8.83 4.44 -1.21
N GLN A 101 8.67 4.95 -2.44
CA GLN A 101 9.72 5.58 -3.23
C GLN A 101 9.14 6.81 -3.94
N GLY A 102 9.85 7.94 -3.89
CA GLY A 102 9.40 9.21 -4.46
C GLY A 102 8.92 10.20 -3.39
N ASP A 103 8.08 11.16 -3.79
CA ASP A 103 7.62 12.24 -2.92
C ASP A 103 6.43 11.80 -2.05
N PHE A 104 6.72 11.49 -0.78
CA PHE A 104 5.70 11.08 0.17
C PHE A 104 4.72 12.22 0.53
N ALA A 105 5.08 13.49 0.34
CA ALA A 105 4.20 14.61 0.66
C ALA A 105 2.93 14.66 -0.20
N LEU A 106 2.91 13.94 -1.34
CA LEU A 106 1.74 13.82 -2.20
C LEU A 106 0.51 13.24 -1.49
N VAL A 107 0.70 12.40 -0.46
CA VAL A 107 -0.43 11.81 0.31
C VAL A 107 -1.23 12.84 1.12
N ASN A 108 -0.67 14.04 1.31
CA ASN A 108 -1.32 15.13 2.04
C ASN A 108 -2.13 16.06 1.12
N GLN A 109 -2.07 15.84 -0.20
CA GLN A 109 -2.82 16.61 -1.17
C GLN A 109 -4.19 15.96 -1.46
N PRO A 110 -5.18 16.72 -1.93
CA PRO A 110 -6.42 16.16 -2.43
C PRO A 110 -6.17 15.12 -3.53
N CYS A 111 -6.69 13.91 -3.33
CA CYS A 111 -6.45 12.73 -4.12
C CYS A 111 -7.74 12.22 -4.76
N VAL A 112 -7.68 11.87 -6.04
CA VAL A 112 -8.74 11.13 -6.73
C VAL A 112 -8.20 9.79 -7.20
N ALA A 113 -8.86 8.70 -6.81
CA ALA A 113 -8.55 7.38 -7.30
C ALA A 113 -9.21 7.18 -8.66
N ILE A 114 -8.44 6.74 -9.66
CA ILE A 114 -8.98 6.34 -10.96
C ILE A 114 -8.57 4.89 -11.23
N VAL A 115 -9.57 4.02 -11.36
CA VAL A 115 -9.40 2.58 -11.55
C VAL A 115 -10.29 2.08 -12.68
N GLY A 116 -10.01 0.89 -13.19
CA GLY A 116 -10.87 0.28 -14.19
C GLY A 116 -10.33 -1.01 -14.78
N ALA A 117 -10.82 -1.34 -15.97
CA ALA A 117 -10.56 -2.58 -16.65
C ALA A 117 -9.06 -2.76 -16.98
N ARG A 118 -8.62 -4.04 -16.98
CA ARG A 118 -7.26 -4.46 -17.37
C ARG A 118 -6.96 -4.35 -18.87
N GLU A 119 -8.00 -4.05 -19.64
CA GLU A 119 -8.01 -3.81 -21.08
C GLU A 119 -8.83 -2.53 -21.27
N LEU A 120 -8.15 -1.45 -21.63
CA LEU A 120 -8.76 -0.14 -21.80
C LEU A 120 -9.35 -0.04 -23.20
N THR A 121 -10.64 0.25 -23.31
CA THR A 121 -11.30 0.40 -24.62
C THR A 121 -11.07 1.82 -25.19
N PRO A 122 -11.41 2.07 -26.47
CA PRO A 122 -11.40 3.44 -27.01
C PRO A 122 -12.28 4.42 -26.22
N TYR A 123 -13.40 3.94 -25.65
CA TYR A 123 -14.24 4.76 -24.78
C TYR A 123 -13.48 5.17 -23.52
N GLY A 124 -12.86 4.21 -22.83
CA GLY A 124 -12.06 4.51 -21.65
C GLY A 124 -10.89 5.46 -21.95
N GLN A 125 -10.25 5.34 -23.11
CA GLN A 125 -9.22 6.28 -23.57
C GLN A 125 -9.78 7.70 -23.72
N GLN A 126 -10.95 7.85 -24.35
CA GLN A 126 -11.59 9.15 -24.53
C GLN A 126 -12.01 9.78 -23.19
N VAL A 127 -12.53 8.97 -22.25
CA VAL A 127 -12.85 9.42 -20.90
C VAL A 127 -11.59 9.97 -20.22
N LEU A 128 -10.50 9.21 -20.22
CA LEU A 128 -9.24 9.64 -19.61
C LEU A 128 -8.66 10.90 -20.27
N ALA A 129 -8.68 10.97 -21.61
CA ALA A 129 -8.21 12.13 -22.36
C ALA A 129 -9.02 13.40 -22.04
N THR A 130 -10.31 13.24 -21.75
CA THR A 130 -11.19 14.35 -21.38
C THR A 130 -10.99 14.76 -19.92
N TRP A 131 -10.90 13.79 -18.99
CA TRP A 131 -10.94 14.08 -17.55
C TRP A 131 -9.59 14.47 -16.96
N LEU A 132 -8.51 13.79 -17.35
CA LEU A 132 -7.19 14.00 -16.74
C LEU A 132 -6.71 15.46 -16.81
N PRO A 133 -6.83 16.20 -17.93
CA PRO A 133 -6.42 17.60 -17.99
C PRO A 133 -7.14 18.47 -16.96
N HIS A 134 -8.44 18.23 -16.73
CA HIS A 134 -9.23 18.99 -15.76
C HIS A 134 -8.83 18.65 -14.32
N LEU A 135 -8.64 17.37 -14.00
CA LEU A 135 -8.23 16.94 -12.66
C LEU A 135 -6.82 17.46 -12.32
N VAL A 136 -5.90 17.39 -13.28
CA VAL A 136 -4.54 17.93 -13.14
C VAL A 136 -4.57 19.46 -13.02
N GLY A 137 -5.37 20.16 -13.83
CA GLY A 137 -5.56 21.61 -13.74
C GLY A 137 -6.14 22.06 -12.40
N ALA A 138 -6.96 21.21 -11.77
CA ALA A 138 -7.47 21.40 -10.41
C ALA A 138 -6.45 21.04 -9.30
N LYS A 139 -5.22 20.66 -9.66
CA LYS A 139 -4.14 20.25 -8.75
C LYS A 139 -4.50 19.04 -7.88
N LEU A 140 -5.30 18.12 -8.43
CA LEU A 140 -5.62 16.86 -7.76
C LEU A 140 -4.52 15.83 -8.05
N VAL A 141 -4.09 15.11 -7.01
CA VAL A 141 -3.17 13.99 -7.15
C VAL A 141 -3.95 12.75 -7.58
N ILE A 142 -3.49 12.09 -8.64
CA ILE A 142 -4.19 10.93 -9.19
C ILE A 142 -3.62 9.63 -8.61
N VAL A 143 -4.46 8.86 -7.92
CA VAL A 143 -4.08 7.58 -7.29
C VAL A 143 -4.55 6.42 -8.17
N SER A 144 -3.67 5.46 -8.44
CA SER A 144 -4.04 4.23 -9.14
C SER A 144 -3.11 3.06 -8.80
N GLY A 145 -3.36 1.91 -9.40
CA GLY A 145 -2.77 0.64 -9.01
C GLY A 145 -1.61 0.12 -9.86
N LEU A 146 -1.13 0.89 -10.83
CA LEU A 146 -0.10 0.48 -11.80
C LEU A 146 -0.41 -0.85 -12.53
N ALA A 147 -1.68 -1.29 -12.58
CA ALA A 147 -2.12 -2.45 -13.34
C ALA A 147 -2.18 -2.17 -14.86
N ARG A 148 -2.51 -3.20 -15.65
CA ARG A 148 -2.67 -3.04 -17.11
C ARG A 148 -3.96 -2.32 -17.43
N GLY A 149 -4.02 -1.73 -18.62
CA GLY A 149 -5.21 -1.04 -19.09
C GLY A 149 -5.33 0.31 -18.42
N THR A 150 -6.39 0.47 -17.63
CA THR A 150 -6.80 1.76 -17.06
C THR A 150 -5.69 2.38 -16.21
N ASP A 151 -5.18 1.68 -15.20
CA ASP A 151 -4.19 2.24 -14.26
C ASP A 151 -2.93 2.77 -14.97
N GLU A 152 -2.41 2.02 -15.95
CA GLU A 152 -1.25 2.44 -16.74
C GLU A 152 -1.57 3.71 -17.56
N ALA A 153 -2.73 3.76 -18.21
CA ALA A 153 -3.13 4.92 -18.98
C ALA A 153 -3.36 6.15 -18.09
N VAL A 154 -3.89 5.95 -16.89
CA VAL A 154 -4.08 6.99 -15.88
C VAL A 154 -2.74 7.61 -15.48
N HIS A 155 -1.76 6.80 -15.08
CA HIS A 155 -0.45 7.33 -14.67
C HIS A 155 0.26 8.06 -15.83
N ARG A 156 0.27 7.46 -17.03
CA ARG A 156 0.89 8.08 -18.21
C ARG A 156 0.20 9.38 -18.59
N GLY A 157 -1.14 9.37 -18.64
CA GLY A 157 -1.92 10.55 -18.98
C GLY A 157 -1.77 11.66 -17.96
N THR A 158 -1.72 11.33 -16.66
CA THR A 158 -1.48 12.31 -15.59
C THR A 158 -0.12 12.99 -15.76
N MET A 159 0.95 12.20 -15.93
CA MET A 159 2.30 12.74 -16.11
C MET A 159 2.46 13.51 -17.43
N ALA A 160 1.78 13.09 -18.51
CA ALA A 160 1.80 13.80 -19.79
C ALA A 160 1.21 15.22 -19.70
N HIS A 161 0.33 15.46 -18.72
CA HIS A 161 -0.21 16.79 -18.42
C HIS A 161 0.52 17.49 -17.26
N ALA A 162 1.73 17.02 -16.90
CA ALA A 162 2.53 17.51 -15.78
C ALA A 162 1.83 17.43 -14.41
N GLY A 163 0.91 16.47 -14.26
CA GLY A 163 0.22 16.19 -13.00
C GLY A 163 0.99 15.25 -12.08
N GLN A 164 0.58 15.22 -10.82
CA GLN A 164 1.15 14.36 -9.77
C GLN A 164 0.37 13.05 -9.67
N THR A 165 1.07 11.93 -9.46
CA THR A 165 0.42 10.61 -9.38
C THR A 165 1.04 9.72 -8.31
N ILE A 166 0.18 8.95 -7.65
CA ILE A 166 0.54 7.93 -6.65
C ILE A 166 0.17 6.55 -7.20
N ALA A 167 1.17 5.70 -7.39
CA ALA A 167 0.96 4.28 -7.68
C ALA A 167 1.05 3.47 -6.39
N VAL A 168 -0.09 2.98 -5.92
CA VAL A 168 -0.09 1.95 -4.87
C VAL A 168 0.17 0.61 -5.57
N ILE A 169 1.05 -0.27 -5.11
CA ILE A 169 1.43 -1.52 -5.80
C ILE A 169 1.21 -2.79 -4.94
N GLY A 170 0.99 -3.93 -5.61
CA GLY A 170 0.74 -5.25 -5.01
C GLY A 170 2.02 -6.09 -4.77
N THR A 171 3.17 -5.43 -4.79
CA THR A 171 4.52 -6.01 -4.67
C THR A 171 5.38 -5.12 -3.79
N GLY A 172 6.55 -5.59 -3.38
CA GLY A 172 7.54 -4.72 -2.79
C GLY A 172 7.97 -3.58 -3.72
N VAL A 173 8.42 -2.46 -3.15
CA VAL A 173 8.84 -1.27 -3.93
C VAL A 173 10.04 -1.53 -4.85
N ASP A 174 10.87 -2.54 -4.58
CA ASP A 174 11.99 -2.95 -5.43
C ASP A 174 11.58 -3.99 -6.49
N VAL A 175 10.30 -4.39 -6.52
CA VAL A 175 9.80 -5.46 -7.39
C VAL A 175 8.85 -4.87 -8.41
N ALA A 176 9.33 -4.71 -9.65
CA ALA A 176 8.50 -4.30 -10.77
C ALA A 176 7.55 -5.42 -11.22
N TYR A 177 6.23 -5.19 -11.11
CA TYR A 177 5.22 -6.11 -11.60
C TYR A 177 4.05 -5.40 -12.31
N PRO A 178 3.70 -5.82 -13.53
CA PRO A 178 4.37 -6.81 -14.37
C PRO A 178 5.75 -6.32 -14.84
N LYS A 179 6.74 -7.22 -15.04
CA LYS A 179 8.15 -6.87 -15.35
C LYS A 179 8.33 -5.82 -16.46
N ARG A 180 7.42 -5.76 -17.44
CA ARG A 180 7.44 -4.75 -18.52
C ARG A 180 7.18 -3.32 -18.05
N ARG A 181 6.77 -3.11 -16.80
CA ARG A 181 6.47 -1.79 -16.21
C ARG A 181 7.59 -1.17 -15.41
N ASP A 182 8.75 -1.79 -15.37
CA ASP A 182 9.91 -1.27 -14.65
C ASP A 182 10.19 0.21 -14.98
N LYS A 183 10.11 0.57 -16.27
CA LYS A 183 10.25 1.96 -16.72
C LYS A 183 9.19 2.90 -16.16
N LEU A 184 7.92 2.50 -16.17
CA LEU A 184 6.83 3.35 -15.69
C LEU A 184 6.87 3.50 -14.16
N GLN A 185 7.15 2.41 -13.44
CA GLN A 185 7.34 2.45 -12.00
C GLN A 185 8.49 3.39 -11.62
N THR A 186 9.62 3.29 -12.35
CA THR A 186 10.77 4.19 -12.15
C THR A 186 10.43 5.64 -12.47
N GLN A 187 9.66 5.91 -13.53
CA GLN A 187 9.22 7.26 -13.85
C GLN A 187 8.34 7.85 -12.73
N ILE A 188 7.40 7.05 -12.22
CA ILE A 188 6.53 7.49 -11.12
C ILE A 188 7.34 7.68 -9.84
N SER A 189 8.33 6.83 -9.52
CA SER A 189 9.15 7.03 -8.31
C SER A 189 10.03 8.29 -8.39
N GLN A 190 10.34 8.78 -9.58
CA GLN A 190 11.12 10.00 -9.80
C GLN A 190 10.28 11.28 -9.78
N GLN A 191 9.02 11.21 -10.21
CA GLN A 191 8.17 12.39 -10.45
C GLN A 191 6.87 12.39 -9.64
N GLY A 192 6.63 11.32 -8.88
CA GLY A 192 5.43 11.07 -8.10
C GLY A 192 5.76 10.18 -6.91
N LEU A 193 4.88 9.21 -6.61
CA LEU A 193 5.04 8.33 -5.46
C LEU A 193 4.65 6.88 -5.77
N ILE A 194 5.49 5.93 -5.38
CA ILE A 194 5.16 4.51 -5.27
C ILE A 194 4.86 4.20 -3.79
N LEU A 195 3.75 3.51 -3.51
CA LEU A 195 3.37 3.04 -2.18
C LEU A 195 3.12 1.54 -2.16
N SER A 196 3.57 0.86 -1.10
CA SER A 196 3.33 -0.57 -0.89
C SER A 196 3.20 -0.93 0.58
N GLU A 197 2.29 -1.85 0.91
CA GLU A 197 2.23 -2.50 2.23
C GLU A 197 3.13 -3.75 2.33
N TYR A 198 3.70 -4.17 1.21
CA TYR A 198 4.56 -5.35 1.10
C TYR A 198 6.01 -4.97 1.33
N LEU A 199 6.77 -5.86 1.97
CA LEU A 199 8.20 -5.65 2.20
C LEU A 199 8.89 -5.37 0.86
N PRO A 200 9.98 -4.59 0.84
CA PRO A 200 10.54 -4.04 -0.40
C PRO A 200 10.84 -5.06 -1.50
N TRP A 201 11.15 -6.30 -1.13
CA TRP A 201 11.46 -7.42 -2.02
C TRP A 201 10.32 -8.45 -2.18
N GLU A 202 9.13 -8.22 -1.62
CA GLU A 202 8.03 -9.18 -1.68
C GLU A 202 7.52 -9.36 -3.14
N PRO A 203 7.43 -10.62 -3.62
CA PRO A 203 6.94 -10.90 -4.96
C PRO A 203 5.41 -10.69 -5.05
N PRO A 204 4.86 -10.61 -6.27
CA PRO A 204 3.41 -10.53 -6.48
C PRO A 204 2.72 -11.81 -5.99
N ALA A 205 1.65 -11.66 -5.22
CA ALA A 205 0.74 -12.74 -4.88
C ALA A 205 -0.70 -12.38 -5.24
N LYS A 206 -1.52 -13.37 -5.61
CA LYS A 206 -2.90 -13.13 -6.08
C LYS A 206 -3.76 -12.33 -5.09
N HIS A 207 -3.59 -12.59 -3.79
CA HIS A 207 -4.32 -11.89 -2.72
C HIS A 207 -3.85 -10.45 -2.52
N HIS A 208 -2.62 -10.10 -2.95
CA HIS A 208 -2.11 -8.74 -2.78
C HIS A 208 -2.91 -7.70 -3.57
N PHE A 209 -3.47 -8.07 -4.73
CA PHE A 209 -4.13 -7.10 -5.61
C PHE A 209 -5.47 -6.62 -5.04
N PRO A 210 -6.39 -7.51 -4.60
CA PRO A 210 -7.58 -7.06 -3.87
C PRO A 210 -7.24 -6.32 -2.57
N GLU A 211 -6.26 -6.80 -1.79
CA GLU A 211 -5.85 -6.15 -0.53
C GLU A 211 -5.27 -4.76 -0.75
N ARG A 212 -4.54 -4.55 -1.85
CA ARG A 212 -3.99 -3.24 -2.17
C ARG A 212 -5.09 -2.24 -2.54
N ASN A 213 -6.20 -2.67 -3.15
CA ASN A 213 -7.25 -1.77 -3.62
C ASN A 213 -7.90 -0.96 -2.49
N ARG A 214 -7.96 -1.47 -1.26
CA ARG A 214 -8.41 -0.67 -0.10
C ARG A 214 -7.49 0.52 0.22
N ILE A 215 -6.20 0.43 -0.12
CA ILE A 215 -5.25 1.56 0.04
C ILE A 215 -5.52 2.62 -1.04
N ILE A 216 -5.77 2.20 -2.28
CA ILE A 216 -6.13 3.14 -3.37
C ILE A 216 -7.38 3.93 -3.00
N ALA A 217 -8.43 3.22 -2.57
CA ALA A 217 -9.68 3.86 -2.16
C ALA A 217 -9.49 4.70 -0.89
N GLY A 218 -8.74 4.21 0.10
CA GLY A 218 -8.51 4.89 1.38
C GLY A 218 -7.64 6.14 1.31
N LEU A 219 -6.83 6.30 0.26
CA LEU A 219 -6.04 7.52 0.04
C LEU A 219 -6.85 8.64 -0.63
N ALA A 220 -7.96 8.33 -1.31
CA ALA A 220 -8.66 9.26 -2.16
C ALA A 220 -9.98 9.73 -1.57
N GLN A 221 -10.35 11.00 -1.80
CA GLN A 221 -11.66 11.51 -1.40
C GLN A 221 -12.78 11.03 -2.33
N ALA A 222 -12.43 10.65 -3.56
CA ALA A 222 -13.36 10.10 -4.54
C ALA A 222 -12.68 9.01 -5.36
N THR A 223 -13.45 8.00 -5.75
CA THR A 223 -13.02 6.93 -6.66
C THR A 223 -13.84 6.97 -7.94
N VAL A 224 -13.15 7.07 -9.08
CA VAL A 224 -13.73 7.02 -10.42
C VAL A 224 -13.42 5.67 -11.03
N ILE A 225 -14.48 4.94 -11.42
CA ILE A 225 -14.37 3.69 -12.16
C ILE A 225 -14.62 4.01 -13.63
N VAL A 226 -13.58 3.97 -14.45
CA VAL A 226 -13.66 4.33 -15.89
C VAL A 226 -14.48 3.30 -16.65
N GLU A 227 -14.11 2.03 -16.51
CA GLU A 227 -14.79 0.88 -17.11
C GLU A 227 -14.59 -0.33 -16.20
N ALA A 228 -15.63 -1.14 -16.01
CA ALA A 228 -15.58 -2.34 -15.19
C ALA A 228 -16.41 -3.46 -15.84
N ARG A 229 -15.89 -4.70 -15.79
CA ARG A 229 -16.69 -5.89 -16.14
C ARG A 229 -17.45 -6.32 -14.89
N GLN A 230 -18.56 -7.05 -15.05
CA GLN A 230 -19.41 -7.51 -13.92
C GLN A 230 -18.66 -8.28 -12.81
N LYS A 231 -17.47 -8.82 -13.09
CA LYS A 231 -16.60 -9.52 -12.13
C LYS A 231 -15.19 -8.91 -12.04
N SER A 232 -15.03 -7.60 -12.29
CA SER A 232 -13.76 -6.93 -12.02
C SER A 232 -13.53 -6.80 -10.52
N GLY A 233 -12.27 -6.89 -10.11
CA GLY A 233 -11.85 -6.67 -8.72
C GLY A 233 -11.57 -5.21 -8.42
#